data_AF-A0A2T9ZE32-F1
#
_entry.id   AF-A0A2T9ZE32-F1
#
_cell.length_a   1.000
_cell.length_b   1.000
_cell.length_c   1.000
_cell.angle_alpha   90.00
_cell.angle_beta   90.00
_cell.angle_gamma   90.00
#
_symmetry.space_group_name_H-M   'P 1'
#
loop_
_entity.id
_entity.type
_entity.pdbx_description
1 polymer ?
#
loop_
_entity_poly.entity_id
_entity_poly.type
_entity_poly.pdbx_seq_one_letter_code
_entity_poly.pdbx_strand_id
1 'polypeptide(L)'
;MSSQGKFSVDEHPHKRKNILTNGWVLVSPHRAKRPWSGQTISKSNPSIGNNPDALASATKYLDSCYLCPRNKRANSKANPDYPGVFIFQNDFPSVLKDQPEFSAESISELVNVGK
;
A
#
# COMPACT_ATOMS: atom_id res chain seq x y z
N MET A 1 19.92 -38.79 21.94
CA MET A 1 18.54 -39.28 21.77
C MET A 1 17.61 -38.12 22.09
N SER A 2 17.18 -37.36 21.08
CA SER A 2 16.33 -36.18 21.33
C SER A 2 14.91 -36.67 21.63
N SER A 3 14.44 -36.44 22.84
CA SER A 3 13.04 -36.62 23.23
C SER A 3 12.19 -35.75 22.31
N GLN A 4 11.46 -36.38 21.38
CA GLN A 4 10.48 -35.72 20.51
C GLN A 4 9.30 -35.26 21.38
N GLY A 5 9.37 -34.02 21.87
CA GLY A 5 8.25 -33.38 22.56
C GLY A 5 7.06 -33.18 21.62
N LYS A 6 5.84 -33.19 22.18
CA LYS A 6 4.61 -32.91 21.44
C LYS A 6 4.71 -31.55 20.73
N PHE A 7 4.32 -31.50 19.46
CA PHE A 7 4.25 -30.25 18.71
C PHE A 7 3.35 -29.23 19.43
N SER A 8 3.80 -27.98 19.46
CA SER A 8 3.10 -26.81 19.98
C SER A 8 3.28 -25.65 19.01
N VAL A 9 2.17 -25.00 18.66
CA VAL A 9 2.11 -23.89 17.69
C VAL A 9 2.86 -22.66 18.20
N ASP A 10 2.88 -22.46 19.53
CA ASP A 10 3.49 -21.29 20.17
C ASP A 10 5.01 -21.44 20.32
N GLU A 11 5.51 -22.67 20.24
CA GLU A 11 6.93 -22.97 20.46
C GLU A 11 7.67 -23.34 19.18
N HIS A 12 7.02 -24.10 18.30
CA HIS A 12 7.68 -24.71 17.15
C HIS A 12 7.39 -23.96 15.84
N PRO A 13 8.42 -23.73 15.00
CA PRO A 13 8.22 -23.19 13.67
C PRO A 13 7.28 -24.05 12.83
N HIS A 14 6.40 -23.42 12.06
CA HIS A 14 5.43 -24.11 11.21
C HIS A 14 5.04 -23.25 10.00
N LYS A 15 4.37 -23.85 9.01
CA LYS A 15 3.82 -23.13 7.86
C LYS A 15 2.29 -23.12 7.92
N ARG A 16 1.68 -22.01 7.49
CA ARG A 16 0.23 -21.88 7.30
C ARG A 16 -0.08 -21.54 5.84
N LYS A 17 -1.06 -22.21 5.24
CA LYS A 17 -1.48 -21.93 3.87
C LYS A 17 -2.45 -20.74 3.88
N ASN A 18 -2.16 -19.73 3.06
CA ASN A 18 -3.11 -18.68 2.74
C ASN A 18 -3.97 -19.14 1.55
N ILE A 19 -5.26 -19.39 1.78
CA ILE A 19 -6.17 -19.91 0.76
C ILE A 19 -6.55 -18.87 -0.30
N LEU A 20 -6.47 -17.57 0.01
CA LEU A 20 -6.79 -16.50 -0.93
C LEU A 20 -5.70 -16.32 -1.98
N THR A 21 -4.45 -16.51 -1.59
CA THR A 21 -3.28 -16.36 -2.49
C THR A 21 -2.68 -17.68 -2.93
N ASN A 22 -3.19 -18.80 -2.41
CA ASN A 22 -2.61 -20.15 -2.52
C ASN A 22 -1.13 -20.23 -2.08
N GLY A 23 -0.67 -19.26 -1.28
CA GLY A 23 0.70 -19.17 -0.77
C GLY A 23 0.89 -19.80 0.59
N TRP A 24 2.15 -19.87 1.06
CA TRP A 24 2.51 -20.35 2.39
C TRP A 24 3.19 -19.25 3.20
N VAL A 25 2.83 -19.14 4.47
CA VAL A 25 3.46 -18.25 5.45
C VAL A 25 4.25 -19.09 6.43
N LEU A 26 5.55 -18.79 6.58
CA LEU A 26 6.39 -19.37 7.63
C LEU A 26 6.18 -18.60 8.93
N VAL A 27 5.84 -19.32 9.99
CA VAL A 27 5.65 -18.79 11.34
C VAL A 27 6.81 -19.26 12.21
N SER A 28 7.57 -18.31 12.76
CA SER A 28 8.66 -18.54 13.72
C SER A 28 8.34 -17.81 15.03
N PRO A 29 7.68 -18.47 16.01
CA PRO A 29 7.09 -17.78 17.18
C PRO A 29 8.06 -16.90 17.97
N HIS A 30 9.32 -17.31 18.07
CA HIS A 30 10.33 -16.62 18.87
C HIS A 30 11.16 -15.58 18.10
N ARG A 31 10.91 -15.39 16.79
CA ARG A 31 11.79 -14.58 15.91
C ARG A 31 11.96 -13.14 16.41
N ALA A 32 10.90 -12.54 16.94
CA ALA A 32 10.90 -11.16 17.43
C ALA A 32 11.65 -10.97 18.77
N LYS A 33 12.02 -12.05 19.47
CA LYS A 33 12.83 -11.97 20.71
C LYS A 33 14.29 -11.60 20.43
N ARG A 34 14.72 -11.66 19.16
CA ARG A 34 16.08 -11.25 18.78
C ARG A 34 16.22 -9.73 18.98
N PRO A 35 17.28 -9.27 19.68
CA PRO A 35 17.53 -7.84 19.84
C PRO A 35 17.55 -7.13 18.48
N TRP A 36 16.80 -6.04 18.38
CA TRP A 36 16.74 -5.20 17.19
C TRP A 36 17.65 -3.99 17.35
N SER A 37 18.66 -3.89 16.49
CA SER A 37 19.55 -2.72 16.36
C SER A 37 19.50 -2.08 14.98
N GLY A 38 18.50 -2.48 14.17
CA GLY A 38 18.30 -1.96 12.82
C GLY A 38 17.47 -0.68 12.80
N GLN A 39 17.04 -0.30 11.60
CA GLN A 39 16.26 0.91 11.35
C GLN A 39 14.97 0.97 12.20
N THR A 40 14.72 2.12 12.80
CA THR A 40 13.41 2.45 13.37
C THR A 40 12.66 3.34 12.37
N ILE A 41 11.37 3.05 12.18
CA ILE A 41 10.51 3.93 11.38
C ILE A 41 9.96 4.98 12.33
N SER A 42 10.27 6.25 12.08
CA SER A 42 9.66 7.36 12.81
C SER A 42 8.15 7.33 12.56
N LYS A 43 7.33 7.56 13.60
CA LYS A 43 5.90 7.81 13.46
C LYS A 43 5.68 9.20 12.87
N SER A 44 6.26 9.48 11.70
CA SER A 44 6.26 10.81 11.06
C SER A 44 5.01 11.07 10.22
N ASN A 45 3.95 10.34 10.48
CA ASN A 45 2.59 10.82 10.25
C ASN A 45 1.91 10.70 11.61
N PRO A 46 1.13 11.70 12.08
CA PRO A 46 0.11 11.38 13.04
C PRO A 46 -0.69 10.28 12.37
N SER A 47 -0.51 9.06 12.85
CA SER A 47 -1.38 7.97 12.49
C SER A 47 -2.75 8.51 12.81
N ILE A 48 -3.53 8.78 11.76
CA ILE A 48 -4.98 8.65 11.82
C ILE A 48 -5.18 7.17 12.17
N GLY A 49 -4.88 6.80 13.41
CA GLY A 49 -5.56 5.70 14.04
C GLY A 49 -7.02 6.10 14.16
N ASN A 50 -7.83 5.22 14.71
CA ASN A 50 -9.25 5.48 14.95
C ASN A 50 -9.50 6.56 16.03
N ASN A 51 -8.54 7.47 16.25
CA ASN A 51 -8.66 8.63 17.12
C ASN A 51 -9.22 9.82 16.31
N PRO A 52 -10.49 10.20 16.53
CA PRO A 52 -11.12 11.31 15.82
C PRO A 52 -10.44 12.67 16.06
N ASP A 53 -9.74 12.84 17.19
CA ASP A 53 -9.06 14.11 17.52
C ASP A 53 -7.77 14.31 16.69
N ALA A 54 -7.09 13.22 16.34
CA ALA A 54 -5.92 13.27 15.46
C ALA A 54 -6.30 13.55 14.00
N LEU A 55 -7.48 13.07 13.57
CA LEU A 55 -8.06 13.39 12.27
C LEU A 55 -8.41 14.89 12.20
N ALA A 56 -9.03 15.46 13.23
CA ALA A 56 -9.37 16.88 13.27
C ALA A 56 -8.15 17.81 13.12
N SER A 57 -7.01 17.46 13.72
CA SER A 57 -5.75 18.24 13.59
C SER A 57 -5.09 18.11 12.21
N ALA A 58 -5.23 16.96 11.54
CA ALA A 58 -4.76 16.73 10.17
C ALA A 58 -5.70 17.31 9.08
N THR A 59 -6.91 17.75 9.47
CA THR A 59 -7.96 18.25 8.56
C THR A 59 -7.90 19.77 8.39
N LYS A 60 -6.72 20.39 8.54
CA LYS A 60 -6.57 21.80 8.18
C LYS A 60 -6.54 21.92 6.66
N TYR A 61 -7.41 22.74 6.10
CA TYR A 61 -7.33 23.12 4.69
C TYR A 61 -5.93 23.69 4.38
N LEU A 62 -5.31 23.22 3.31
CA LEU A 62 -4.02 23.69 2.82
C LEU A 62 -4.17 24.21 1.39
N ASP A 63 -3.73 25.44 1.12
CA ASP A 63 -3.85 26.05 -0.22
C ASP A 63 -3.06 25.28 -1.30
N SER A 64 -2.01 24.55 -0.90
CA SER A 64 -1.18 23.72 -1.79
C SER A 64 -1.68 22.29 -2.00
N CYS A 65 -2.78 21.90 -1.35
CA CYS A 65 -3.31 20.53 -1.39
C CYS A 65 -4.10 20.26 -2.68
N TYR A 66 -3.59 19.38 -3.54
CA TYR A 66 -4.24 18.99 -4.81
C TYR A 66 -5.58 18.25 -4.63
N LEU A 67 -5.83 17.70 -3.44
CA LEU A 67 -7.06 16.96 -3.15
C LEU A 67 -8.13 17.81 -2.48
N CYS A 68 -7.82 18.99 -1.99
CA CYS A 68 -8.74 19.78 -1.17
C CYS A 68 -9.79 20.51 -2.03
N PRO A 69 -10.99 20.83 -1.50
CA PRO A 69 -12.04 21.54 -2.23
C PRO A 69 -11.53 22.87 -2.78
N ARG A 70 -12.06 23.35 -3.92
CA ARG A 70 -11.71 24.64 -4.54
C ARG A 70 -10.25 24.83 -5.01
N ASN A 71 -9.31 23.98 -4.57
CA ASN A 71 -7.92 24.02 -5.03
C ASN A 71 -7.78 23.47 -6.45
N LYS A 72 -6.67 23.85 -7.10
CA LYS A 72 -6.24 23.24 -8.36
C LYS A 72 -5.63 21.88 -8.09
N ARG A 73 -5.90 20.91 -8.96
CA ARG A 73 -5.24 19.61 -9.01
C ARG A 73 -3.90 19.69 -9.74
N ALA A 74 -3.18 18.57 -9.81
CA ALA A 74 -1.90 18.47 -10.49
C ALA A 74 -1.98 18.78 -11.99
N ASN A 75 -3.12 18.51 -12.65
CA ASN A 75 -3.36 18.91 -14.05
C ASN A 75 -3.99 20.31 -14.20
N SER A 76 -3.93 21.14 -13.17
CA SER A 76 -4.50 22.50 -13.13
C SER A 76 -6.03 22.61 -13.18
N LYS A 77 -6.79 21.51 -13.24
CA LYS A 77 -8.25 21.55 -13.08
C LYS A 77 -8.62 21.91 -11.64
N ALA A 78 -9.68 22.69 -11.43
CA ALA A 78 -10.15 23.02 -10.09
C ALA A 78 -11.01 21.88 -9.53
N ASN A 79 -10.81 21.54 -8.25
CA ASN A 79 -11.77 20.73 -7.51
C ASN A 79 -13.04 21.55 -7.25
N PRO A 80 -14.23 20.93 -7.33
CA PRO A 80 -15.45 21.60 -6.90
C PRO A 80 -15.41 21.89 -5.39
N ASP A 81 -16.29 22.77 -4.93
CA ASP A 81 -16.49 22.96 -3.50
C ASP A 81 -17.37 21.84 -2.95
N TYR A 82 -16.75 20.69 -2.66
CA TYR A 82 -17.46 19.50 -2.20
C TYR A 82 -17.51 19.46 -0.66
N PRO A 83 -18.67 19.21 -0.05
CA PRO A 83 -18.80 19.14 1.42
C PRO A 83 -18.51 17.74 1.99
N GLY A 84 -18.29 16.73 1.14
CA GLY A 84 -18.15 15.33 1.52
C GLY A 84 -17.15 14.56 0.65
N VAL A 85 -17.52 13.38 0.16
CA VAL A 85 -16.64 12.60 -0.73
C VAL A 85 -16.73 13.13 -2.15
N PHE A 86 -15.59 13.34 -2.80
CA PHE A 86 -15.48 13.68 -4.21
C PHE A 86 -14.66 12.62 -4.95
N ILE A 87 -15.22 12.11 -6.06
CA ILE A 87 -14.61 11.09 -6.91
C ILE A 87 -14.26 11.74 -8.24
N PHE A 88 -13.01 11.54 -8.70
CA PHE A 88 -12.54 12.06 -9.97
C PHE A 88 -11.62 11.06 -10.67
N GLN A 89 -11.47 11.20 -11.99
CA GLN A 89 -10.49 10.45 -12.77
C GLN A 89 -9.08 10.89 -12.38
N ASN A 90 -8.21 9.93 -12.03
CA ASN A 90 -6.83 10.20 -11.68
C ASN A 90 -6.15 11.00 -12.81
N ASP A 91 -5.43 12.06 -12.45
CA ASP A 91 -4.75 12.93 -13.41
C ASP A 91 -3.59 12.23 -14.12
N PHE A 92 -3.01 11.18 -13.50
CA PHE A 92 -1.96 10.33 -14.05
C PHE A 92 -2.36 8.85 -13.87
N PRO A 93 -3.34 8.35 -14.65
CA PRO A 93 -3.88 7.02 -14.44
C PRO A 93 -2.86 5.95 -14.87
N SER A 94 -2.68 4.89 -14.06
CA SER A 94 -1.80 3.77 -14.39
C SER A 94 -2.34 2.88 -15.52
N VAL A 95 -3.62 3.02 -15.85
CA VAL A 95 -4.30 2.27 -16.91
C VAL A 95 -5.16 3.22 -17.70
N LEU A 96 -5.14 3.11 -19.02
CA LEU A 96 -5.96 3.89 -19.93
C LEU A 96 -7.31 3.20 -20.14
N LYS A 97 -8.36 4.00 -20.36
CA LYS A 97 -9.70 3.47 -20.67
C LYS A 97 -9.70 2.71 -21.99
N ASP A 98 -9.03 3.27 -22.98
CA ASP A 98 -8.91 2.74 -24.32
C ASP A 98 -7.41 2.55 -24.61
N GLN A 99 -7.07 1.40 -25.17
CA GLN A 99 -5.72 1.06 -25.61
C GLN A 99 -5.82 0.18 -26.87
N PRO A 100 -4.85 0.23 -27.78
CA PRO A 100 -4.82 -0.67 -28.93
C PRO A 100 -4.86 -2.13 -28.48
N GLU A 101 -5.45 -3.01 -29.30
CA GLU A 101 -5.35 -4.44 -29.05
C GLU A 101 -3.89 -4.88 -29.11
N PHE A 102 -3.51 -5.73 -28.17
CA PHE A 102 -2.21 -6.35 -28.18
C PHE A 102 -2.12 -7.37 -29.32
N SER A 103 -1.10 -7.27 -30.16
CA SER A 103 -0.79 -8.28 -31.17
C SER A 103 0.62 -8.86 -30.97
N ALA A 104 0.92 -9.97 -31.64
CA ALA A 104 2.24 -10.59 -31.57
C ALA A 104 3.35 -9.64 -32.07
N GLU A 105 3.04 -8.76 -33.02
CA GLU A 105 3.95 -7.73 -33.54
C GLU A 105 4.30 -6.71 -32.44
N SER A 106 3.38 -6.41 -31.52
CA SER A 106 3.60 -5.52 -30.38
C SER A 106 4.66 -6.05 -29.39
N ILE A 107 4.96 -7.35 -29.40
CA ILE A 107 6.04 -7.93 -28.57
C ILE A 107 7.39 -7.35 -28.97
N SER A 108 7.60 -7.08 -30.26
CA SER A 108 8.87 -6.53 -30.75
C SER A 108 9.17 -5.14 -30.19
N GLU A 109 8.15 -4.35 -29.89
CA GLU A 109 8.27 -3.03 -29.26
C GLU A 109 8.66 -3.13 -27.79
N LEU A 110 8.18 -4.15 -27.07
CA LEU A 110 8.49 -4.37 -25.65
C LEU A 110 9.89 -4.94 -25.41
N VAL A 111 10.41 -5.71 -26.36
CA VAL A 111 11.71 -6.41 -26.23
C VAL A 111 12.88 -5.54 -26.70
N ASN A 112 12.65 -4.53 -27.55
CA ASN A 112 13.69 -3.68 -28.12
C ASN A 112 13.96 -2.37 -27.34
N VAL A 113 13.62 -2.31 -26.05
CA VAL A 113 13.97 -1.14 -25.21
C VAL A 113 15.48 -1.15 -24.94
N GLY A 114 16.27 -0.54 -25.82
CA GLY A 114 17.70 -0.26 -25.61
C GLY A 114 18.70 -0.86 -26.59
N LYS A 115 18.42 -0.85 -27.90
CA LYS A 115 19.49 -0.67 -28.90
C LYS A 115 19.46 0.76 -29.42
#